data_AF-A0A964MN79-F1
#
_entry.id   AF-A0A964MN79-F1
#
_cell.length_a   1.000
_cell.length_b   1.000
_cell.length_c   1.000
_cell.angle_alpha   90.00
_cell.angle_beta   90.00
_cell.angle_gamma   90.00
#
_symmetry.space_group_name_H-M   'P 1'
#
loop_
_entity.id
_entity.type
_entity.pdbx_description
1 polymer ?
#
loop_
_entity_poly.entity_id
_entity_poly.type
_entity_poly.pdbx_seq_one_letter_code
_entity_poly.pdbx_strand_id
1 'polypeptide(L)'
;MRRLLAITAIGTLLLGLGVAMSVVAQAATDKVKVSNCGEVSAKPTGIVLACADANSALETLKWTTWNANSAKGTGVYSYNDCEPTCVAGHFHRYQVDVALLNPKTVKGAKVFTKARVTFPGITDQTNKTFKLS
;
A
#
# COMPACT_ATOMS: atom_id res chain seq x y z
N MET A 1 82.63 6.38 4.07
CA MET A 1 81.56 6.08 3.10
C MET A 1 80.23 6.49 3.72
N ARG A 2 79.67 7.65 3.32
CA ARG A 2 78.37 7.82 2.61
C ARG A 2 77.17 7.30 3.46
N ARG A 3 76.16 8.07 3.88
CA ARG A 3 75.57 9.35 3.42
C ARG A 3 74.76 10.02 4.55
N LEU A 4 74.82 11.36 4.63
CA LEU A 4 73.76 12.22 5.19
C LEU A 4 72.56 12.25 4.23
N LEU A 5 71.35 12.50 4.76
CA LEU A 5 70.22 13.27 4.18
C LEU A 5 69.04 13.14 5.17
N ALA A 6 68.74 14.14 5.99
CA ALA A 6 67.95 15.35 5.70
C ALA A 6 66.46 15.16 6.05
N ILE A 7 66.06 15.90 7.07
CA ILE A 7 64.71 16.07 7.62
C ILE A 7 63.79 16.62 6.53
N THR A 8 62.59 16.04 6.39
CA THR A 8 61.47 16.68 5.69
C THR A 8 60.23 16.69 6.58
N ALA A 9 59.47 17.77 6.43
CA ALA A 9 58.51 18.32 7.36
C ALA A 9 57.17 17.58 7.44
N ILE A 10 56.48 17.90 8.53
CA ILE A 10 55.09 17.66 8.89
C ILE A 10 54.13 17.83 7.71
N GLY A 11 53.20 16.90 7.55
CA GLY A 11 52.03 17.03 6.68
C GLY A 11 50.84 16.23 7.21
N THR A 12 50.11 16.78 8.18
CA THR A 12 48.76 16.32 8.53
C THR A 12 47.80 16.68 7.40
N LEU A 13 47.27 15.68 6.69
CA LEU A 13 46.13 15.85 5.79
C LEU A 13 45.02 14.87 6.19
N LEU A 14 44.06 15.39 6.97
CA LEU A 14 42.78 14.76 7.23
C LEU A 14 41.89 14.93 6.00
N LEU A 15 41.60 13.84 5.28
CA LEU A 15 40.49 13.79 4.32
C LEU A 15 39.56 12.65 4.75
N GLY A 16 38.48 13.04 5.42
CA GLY A 16 37.54 12.15 6.07
C GLY A 16 36.80 11.24 5.08
N LEU A 17 36.73 9.95 5.40
CA LEU A 17 35.73 9.05 4.84
C LEU A 17 34.39 9.33 5.55
N GLY A 18 33.68 10.34 5.08
CA GLY A 18 32.26 10.53 5.41
C GLY A 18 31.43 9.50 4.66
N VAL A 19 31.29 8.28 5.18
CA VAL A 19 30.28 7.35 4.68
C VAL A 19 28.93 7.87 5.17
N ALA A 20 28.25 8.65 4.33
CA ALA A 20 26.87 9.04 4.58
C ALA A 20 26.01 7.77 4.60
N MET A 21 25.67 7.28 5.79
CA MET A 21 24.66 6.25 5.94
C MET A 21 23.32 6.85 5.51
N SER A 22 22.88 6.53 4.30
CA SER A 22 21.48 6.77 3.91
C SER A 22 20.60 5.83 4.73
N VAL A 23 20.21 6.29 5.93
CA VAL A 23 19.09 5.69 6.67
C VAL A 23 17.84 6.03 5.87
N VAL A 24 17.47 5.16 4.93
CA VAL A 24 16.12 5.19 4.36
C VAL A 24 15.18 4.94 5.53
N ALA A 25 14.39 5.94 5.90
CA ALA A 25 13.45 5.87 7.00
C ALA A 25 12.38 4.80 6.73
N GLN A 26 12.67 3.54 7.08
CA GLN A 26 11.80 2.40 6.80
C GLN A 26 10.73 2.16 7.89
N ALA A 27 10.60 3.04 8.88
CA ALA A 27 9.81 2.78 10.09
C ALA A 27 8.35 3.31 10.08
N ALA A 28 7.84 3.88 8.98
CA ALA A 28 6.54 4.57 8.98
C ALA A 28 5.50 4.05 7.97
N THR A 29 5.77 2.94 7.28
CA THR A 29 4.85 2.46 6.22
C THR A 29 3.53 1.94 6.77
N ASP A 30 3.52 1.25 7.92
CA ASP A 30 2.36 0.44 8.33
C ASP A 30 1.42 1.14 9.33
N LYS A 31 1.51 2.48 9.45
CA LYS A 31 0.66 3.25 10.38
C LYS A 31 -0.76 3.48 9.87
N VAL A 32 -0.96 3.54 8.56
CA VAL A 32 -2.30 3.67 7.98
C VAL A 32 -2.88 2.27 7.79
N LYS A 33 -4.09 2.06 8.29
CA LYS A 33 -4.80 0.77 8.27
C LYS A 33 -5.99 0.82 7.30
N VAL A 34 -6.73 -0.27 7.24
CA VAL A 34 -8.05 -0.36 6.61
C VAL A 34 -9.05 -0.69 7.71
N SER A 35 -10.24 -0.08 7.65
CA SER A 35 -11.40 -0.55 8.41
C SER A 35 -12.23 -1.42 7.48
N ASN A 36 -12.22 -2.73 7.71
CA ASN A 36 -13.02 -3.71 6.98
C ASN A 36 -14.25 -4.06 7.83
N CYS A 37 -15.37 -3.37 7.58
CA CYS A 37 -16.62 -3.53 8.33
C CYS A 37 -16.46 -3.44 9.87
N GLY A 38 -15.54 -2.59 10.32
CA GLY A 38 -15.22 -2.36 11.74
C GLY A 38 -13.95 -3.04 12.22
N GLU A 39 -13.45 -4.04 11.50
CA GLU A 39 -12.15 -4.65 11.80
C GLU A 39 -11.01 -3.79 11.25
N VAL A 40 -10.08 -3.38 12.11
CA VAL A 40 -9.01 -2.44 11.74
C VAL A 40 -7.67 -3.17 11.64
N SER A 41 -7.18 -3.36 10.42
CA SER A 41 -5.94 -4.12 10.14
C SER A 41 -5.08 -3.46 9.05
N ALA A 42 -3.78 -3.79 9.01
CA ALA A 42 -2.87 -3.34 7.97
C ALA A 42 -2.68 -4.47 6.94
N LYS A 43 -2.57 -4.10 5.66
CA LYS A 43 -2.30 -5.01 4.53
C LYS A 43 -3.22 -6.26 4.51
N PRO A 44 -4.55 -6.12 4.62
CA PRO A 44 -5.44 -7.28 4.61
C PRO A 44 -5.40 -7.98 3.25
N THR A 45 -5.67 -9.29 3.24
CA THR A 45 -5.80 -10.10 2.02
C THR A 45 -7.21 -10.02 1.42
N GLY A 46 -8.18 -9.43 2.13
CA GLY A 46 -9.51 -9.16 1.63
C GLY A 46 -10.16 -7.94 2.28
N ILE A 47 -11.08 -7.29 1.56
CA ILE A 47 -11.84 -6.13 2.02
C ILE A 47 -13.28 -6.27 1.53
N VAL A 48 -14.24 -6.35 2.45
CA VAL A 48 -15.67 -6.33 2.13
C VAL A 48 -16.06 -4.90 1.79
N LEU A 49 -16.60 -4.69 0.60
CA LEU A 49 -16.95 -3.36 0.07
C LEU A 49 -18.41 -2.99 0.38
N ALA A 50 -19.29 -3.98 0.54
CA ALA A 50 -20.67 -3.82 0.95
C ALA A 50 -20.89 -4.49 2.32
N CYS A 51 -20.69 -3.75 3.41
CA CYS A 51 -20.68 -4.35 4.75
C CYS A 51 -22.03 -4.88 5.24
N ALA A 52 -23.15 -4.45 4.65
CA ALA A 52 -24.47 -4.87 5.10
C ALA A 52 -24.79 -6.33 4.71
N ASP A 53 -24.29 -6.78 3.56
CA ASP A 53 -24.71 -8.02 2.91
C ASP A 53 -23.54 -8.80 2.26
N ALA A 54 -22.32 -8.25 2.29
CA ALA A 54 -21.14 -8.77 1.60
C ALA A 54 -21.34 -8.96 0.09
N ASN A 55 -22.24 -8.19 -0.54
CA ASN A 55 -22.56 -8.34 -1.97
C ASN A 55 -21.39 -8.01 -2.91
N SER A 56 -20.35 -7.32 -2.41
CA SER A 56 -19.11 -7.15 -3.14
C SER A 56 -17.90 -7.08 -2.20
N ALA A 57 -16.77 -7.57 -2.69
CA ALA A 57 -15.51 -7.63 -1.96
C ALA A 57 -14.29 -7.51 -2.88
N LEU A 58 -13.17 -7.15 -2.28
CA LEU A 58 -11.84 -7.40 -2.82
C LEU A 58 -11.27 -8.64 -2.14
N GLU A 59 -10.78 -9.58 -2.92
CA GLU A 59 -10.26 -10.87 -2.49
C GLU A 59 -8.82 -11.05 -2.97
N THR A 60 -8.07 -11.95 -2.32
CA THR A 60 -6.71 -12.34 -2.72
C THR A 60 -5.74 -11.16 -2.92
N LEU A 61 -5.90 -10.11 -2.11
CA LEU A 61 -5.14 -8.87 -2.23
C LEU A 61 -3.65 -9.10 -2.00
N LYS A 62 -2.83 -8.56 -2.90
CA LYS A 62 -1.36 -8.56 -2.83
C LYS A 62 -0.86 -7.12 -2.96
N TRP A 63 -0.24 -6.61 -1.91
CA TRP A 63 0.21 -5.23 -1.82
C TRP A 63 1.64 -5.06 -2.34
N THR A 64 1.85 -4.10 -3.24
CA THR A 64 3.17 -3.70 -3.73
C THR A 64 3.66 -2.42 -3.07
N THR A 65 2.76 -1.57 -2.60
CA THR A 65 3.08 -0.35 -1.88
C THR A 65 2.11 -0.16 -0.72
N TRP A 66 2.63 0.28 0.42
CA TRP A 66 1.84 0.67 1.57
C TRP A 66 2.57 1.81 2.28
N ASN A 67 1.99 3.00 2.31
CA ASN A 67 2.62 4.16 2.95
C ASN A 67 1.57 5.11 3.55
N ALA A 68 2.00 6.24 4.10
CA ALA A 68 1.14 7.18 4.80
C ALA A 68 0.04 7.84 3.94
N ASN A 69 0.16 7.79 2.61
CA ASN A 69 -0.70 8.48 1.65
C ASN A 69 -1.58 7.52 0.84
N SER A 70 -1.04 6.34 0.49
CA SER A 70 -1.76 5.35 -0.30
C SER A 70 -1.23 3.93 -0.08
N ALA A 71 -2.05 2.94 -0.39
CA ALA A 71 -1.60 1.58 -0.65
C ALA A 71 -1.96 1.17 -2.08
N LYS A 72 -1.12 0.39 -2.73
CA LYS A 72 -1.33 -0.11 -4.09
C LYS A 72 -1.08 -1.62 -4.12
N GLY A 73 -1.84 -2.32 -4.93
CA GLY A 73 -1.76 -3.76 -5.05
C GLY A 73 -2.62 -4.30 -6.19
N THR A 74 -2.69 -5.61 -6.25
CA THR A 74 -3.57 -6.36 -7.15
C THR A 74 -4.50 -7.26 -6.34
N GLY A 75 -5.56 -7.75 -6.96
CA GLY A 75 -6.42 -8.77 -6.37
C GLY A 75 -7.58 -9.12 -7.28
N VAL A 76 -8.63 -9.66 -6.69
CA VAL A 76 -9.87 -10.03 -7.37
C VAL A 76 -11.00 -9.17 -6.84
N TYR A 77 -11.69 -8.45 -7.72
CA TYR A 77 -12.99 -7.87 -7.38
C TYR A 77 -14.05 -8.95 -7.58
N SER A 78 -14.80 -9.24 -6.52
CA SER A 78 -15.96 -10.13 -6.58
C SER A 78 -17.23 -9.37 -6.27
N TYR A 79 -18.30 -9.64 -7.03
CA TYR A 79 -19.64 -9.13 -6.74
C TYR A 79 -20.69 -10.18 -7.09
N ASN A 80 -21.77 -10.23 -6.33
CA ASN A 80 -22.94 -11.04 -6.66
C ASN A 80 -23.91 -10.21 -7.53
N ASP A 81 -24.36 -10.81 -8.64
CA ASP A 81 -25.28 -10.18 -9.59
C ASP A 81 -26.71 -9.99 -9.05
N CYS A 82 -27.05 -10.71 -7.97
CA CYS A 82 -28.37 -10.72 -7.35
C CYS A 82 -29.54 -11.03 -8.31
N GLU A 83 -29.32 -11.82 -9.36
CA GLU A 83 -30.37 -12.17 -10.32
C GLU A 83 -30.86 -13.61 -10.10
N PRO A 84 -32.17 -13.85 -9.88
CA PRO A 84 -33.26 -12.88 -9.66
C PRO A 84 -33.36 -12.33 -8.23
N THR A 85 -32.60 -12.91 -7.30
CA THR A 85 -32.49 -12.43 -5.92
C THR A 85 -31.04 -12.56 -5.45
N CYS A 86 -30.62 -11.79 -4.44
CA CYS A 86 -29.25 -11.90 -3.91
C CYS A 86 -28.91 -13.27 -3.32
N VAL A 87 -29.90 -14.02 -2.83
CA VAL A 87 -29.69 -15.38 -2.31
C VAL A 87 -29.44 -16.38 -3.44
N ALA A 88 -30.08 -16.18 -4.59
CA ALA A 88 -30.00 -17.07 -5.75
C ALA A 88 -28.98 -16.62 -6.82
N GLY A 89 -28.41 -15.42 -6.67
CA GLY A 89 -27.47 -14.84 -7.63
C GLY A 89 -26.10 -15.52 -7.64
N HIS A 90 -25.25 -15.06 -8.54
CA HIS A 90 -23.92 -15.62 -8.77
C HIS A 90 -22.83 -14.59 -8.57
N PHE A 91 -21.72 -15.03 -7.96
CA PHE A 91 -20.54 -14.21 -7.80
C PHE A 91 -19.70 -14.20 -9.08
N HIS A 92 -19.56 -13.01 -9.66
CA HIS A 92 -18.63 -12.71 -10.74
C HIS A 92 -17.28 -12.29 -10.15
N ARG A 93 -16.19 -12.57 -10.87
CA ARG A 93 -14.81 -12.31 -10.41
C ARG A 93 -13.94 -11.74 -11.51
N TYR A 94 -13.22 -10.67 -11.20
CA TYR A 94 -12.36 -9.96 -12.14
C TYR A 94 -11.01 -9.65 -11.50
N GLN A 95 -9.92 -9.87 -12.25
CA GLN A 95 -8.60 -9.41 -11.85
C GLN A 95 -8.55 -7.88 -11.91
N VAL A 96 -8.02 -7.26 -10.87
CA VAL A 96 -8.03 -5.80 -10.71
C VAL A 96 -6.75 -5.27 -10.10
N ASP A 97 -6.42 -4.02 -10.48
CA ASP A 97 -5.49 -3.20 -9.71
C ASP A 97 -6.26 -2.43 -8.63
N VAL A 98 -5.67 -2.31 -7.46
CA VAL A 98 -6.30 -1.69 -6.28
C VAL A 98 -5.42 -0.56 -5.77
N ALA A 99 -6.05 0.59 -5.51
CA ALA A 99 -5.44 1.69 -4.78
C ALA A 99 -6.30 2.10 -3.58
N LEU A 100 -5.75 2.00 -2.38
CA LEU A 100 -6.33 2.55 -1.17
C LEU A 100 -5.85 3.99 -0.98
N LEU A 101 -6.79 4.90 -0.72
CA LEU A 101 -6.60 6.33 -0.83
C LEU A 101 -7.29 7.07 0.32
N ASN A 102 -7.02 8.38 0.39
CA ASN A 102 -7.69 9.31 1.29
C ASN A 102 -7.58 8.88 2.77
N PRO A 103 -6.35 8.82 3.32
CA PRO A 103 -6.14 8.44 4.71
C PRO A 103 -6.75 9.48 5.66
N LYS A 104 -7.57 9.04 6.62
CA LYS A 104 -8.21 9.88 7.64
C LYS A 104 -8.13 9.23 9.02
N THR A 105 -8.20 10.04 10.07
CA THR A 105 -8.37 9.51 11.42
C THR A 105 -9.85 9.24 11.68
N VAL A 106 -10.20 7.98 11.89
CA VAL A 106 -11.55 7.51 12.21
C VAL A 106 -11.47 6.79 13.56
N LYS A 107 -12.23 7.27 14.55
CA LYS A 107 -12.24 6.71 15.92
C LYS A 107 -10.82 6.51 16.51
N GLY A 108 -9.93 7.49 16.29
CA GLY A 108 -8.54 7.46 16.78
C GLY A 108 -7.55 6.64 15.94
N ALA A 109 -8.00 5.88 14.94
CA ALA A 109 -7.14 5.13 14.03
C ALA A 109 -6.99 5.83 12.68
N LYS A 110 -5.76 5.89 12.15
CA LYS A 110 -5.53 6.40 10.78
C LYS A 110 -5.83 5.28 9.77
N VAL A 111 -6.85 5.46 8.94
CA VAL A 111 -7.31 4.46 7.97
C VAL A 111 -7.47 5.06 6.56
N PHE A 112 -7.25 4.26 5.53
CA PHE A 112 -7.71 4.59 4.18
C PHE A 112 -9.24 4.55 4.12
N THR A 113 -9.85 5.52 3.47
CA THR A 113 -11.32 5.66 3.42
C THR A 113 -11.90 5.43 2.04
N LYS A 114 -11.05 5.31 1.02
CA LYS A 114 -11.45 5.02 -0.36
C LYS A 114 -10.64 3.85 -0.92
N ALA A 115 -11.31 2.97 -1.66
CA ALA A 115 -10.66 1.97 -2.52
C ALA A 115 -11.01 2.28 -3.98
N ARG A 116 -10.02 2.56 -4.80
CA ARG A 116 -10.16 2.61 -6.26
C ARG A 116 -9.75 1.26 -6.83
N VAL A 117 -10.59 0.72 -7.68
CA VAL A 117 -10.45 -0.57 -8.36
C VAL A 117 -10.37 -0.28 -9.84
N THR A 118 -9.33 -0.75 -10.51
CA THR A 118 -9.13 -0.59 -11.96
C THR A 118 -9.21 -1.97 -12.61
N PHE A 119 -9.89 -2.06 -13.75
CA PHE A 119 -10.08 -3.31 -14.50
C PHE A 119 -9.19 -3.29 -15.75
N PRO A 120 -8.03 -3.97 -15.74
CA PRO A 120 -7.17 -4.04 -16.91
C PRO A 120 -7.93 -4.68 -18.07
N GLY A 121 -7.94 -4.03 -19.24
CA GLY A 121 -8.53 -4.57 -20.46
C GLY A 121 -10.01 -4.23 -20.71
N ILE A 122 -10.65 -3.42 -19.87
CA ILE A 122 -12.00 -2.87 -20.15
C ILE A 122 -11.87 -1.40 -20.55
N THR A 123 -12.24 -1.07 -21.79
CA THR A 123 -12.05 0.27 -22.39
C THR A 123 -13.06 1.32 -21.93
N ASP A 124 -14.27 0.91 -21.55
CA ASP A 124 -15.30 1.80 -20.97
C ASP A 124 -15.51 1.45 -19.49
N GLN A 125 -15.25 2.42 -18.59
CA GLN A 125 -15.24 2.27 -17.12
C GLN A 125 -13.98 1.58 -16.55
N THR A 126 -12.81 2.08 -16.92
CA THR A 126 -11.51 1.55 -16.46
C THR A 126 -11.35 1.52 -14.93
N ASN A 127 -12.11 2.29 -14.16
CA ASN A 127 -12.04 2.27 -12.70
C ASN A 127 -13.36 2.54 -11.97
N LYS A 128 -13.54 1.91 -10.80
CA LYS A 128 -14.64 2.11 -9.84
C LYS A 128 -14.05 2.50 -8.47
N THR A 129 -14.68 3.45 -7.77
CA THR A 129 -14.24 3.85 -6.42
C THR A 129 -15.30 3.52 -5.37
N PHE A 130 -14.87 2.91 -4.28
CA PHE A 130 -15.68 2.50 -3.13
C PHE A 130 -15.30 3.30 -1.89
N LYS A 131 -16.26 3.51 -0.99
CA LYS A 131 -16.04 4.07 0.35
C LYS A 131 -15.88 2.92 1.35
N LEU A 132 -14.87 3.01 2.22
CA LEU A 132 -14.57 1.98 3.23
C LEU A 132 -15.02 2.35 4.65
N SER A 133 -15.11 3.65 4.95
CA SER A 133 -15.46 4.19 6.27
C SER A 133 -16.09 5.57 6.13
#